data_AF-A0A1X0IZD2-F1
#
_entry.id   AF-A0A1X0IZD2-F1
#
_cell.length_a   1.000
_cell.length_b   1.000
_cell.length_c   1.000
_cell.angle_alpha   90.00
_cell.angle_beta   90.00
_cell.angle_gamma   90.00
#
_symmetry.space_group_name_H-M   'P 1'
#
loop_
_entity.id
_entity.type
_entity.pdbx_description
1 polymer ?
#
loop_
_entity_poly.entity_id
_entity_poly.type
_entity_poly.pdbx_seq_one_letter_code
_entity_poly.pdbx_strand_id
1 'polypeptide(L)'
;MALYAYRCVSCGDASRNFPMATAPDEVPCAGCTEPARRVFGIAGMCRGPSSRRDLLDSTHRSASEPRVVSALPGARRPVTVTSNPLHRKLPRP
;
A
#
# COMPACT_ATOMS: atom_id res chain seq x y z
N MET A 1 14.05 12.08 15.84
CA MET A 1 14.44 10.66 15.98
C MET A 1 14.42 10.04 14.59
N ALA A 2 15.46 9.31 14.22
CA ALA A 2 15.59 8.59 12.96
C ALA A 2 15.89 7.12 13.23
N LEU A 3 15.36 6.24 12.39
CA LEU A 3 15.54 4.79 12.49
C LEU A 3 16.84 4.40 11.77
N TYR A 4 17.72 3.70 12.47
CA TYR A 4 18.98 3.17 11.93
C TYR A 4 18.98 1.65 12.06
N ALA A 5 19.51 0.97 11.04
CA ALA A 5 19.63 -0.49 11.04
C ALA A 5 21.04 -0.91 11.48
N TYR A 6 21.11 -1.94 12.30
CA TYR A 6 22.33 -2.55 12.80
C TYR A 6 22.29 -4.05 12.60
N ARG A 7 23.42 -4.66 12.23
CA ARG A 7 23.53 -6.10 12.01
C ARG A 7 24.50 -6.70 13.00
N CYS A 8 24.02 -7.70 13.73
CA CYS A 8 24.83 -8.57 14.56
C CYS A 8 25.11 -9.87 13.80
N VAL A 9 26.32 -10.42 13.95
CA VAL A 9 26.72 -11.68 13.27
C VAL A 9 25.96 -12.88 13.84
N SER A 10 25.65 -12.86 15.13
CA SER A 10 25.02 -13.98 15.85
C SER A 10 23.48 -13.86 15.92
N CYS A 11 22.94 -12.67 16.19
CA CYS A 11 21.49 -12.48 16.40
C CYS A 11 20.71 -11.95 15.18
N GLY A 12 21.39 -11.43 14.15
CA GLY A 12 20.74 -10.86 12.96
C GLY A 12 20.55 -9.34 13.02
N ASP A 13 19.60 -8.83 12.22
CA ASP A 13 19.37 -7.40 12.01
C ASP A 13 18.43 -6.81 13.08
N ALA A 14 18.77 -5.64 13.59
CA ALA A 14 18.01 -4.89 14.59
C ALA A 14 17.88 -3.42 14.19
N SER A 15 16.74 -2.79 14.49
CA SER A 15 16.51 -1.37 14.26
C SER A 15 16.56 -0.58 15.57
N ARG A 16 17.23 0.57 15.58
CA ARG A 16 17.30 1.47 16.74
C ARG A 16 17.07 2.92 16.33
N ASN A 17 16.41 3.67 17.23
CA ASN A 17 16.16 5.09 17.04
C ASN A 17 17.29 5.92 17.66
N PHE A 18 17.87 6.82 16.88
CA PHE A 18 18.82 7.81 17.35
C PHE A 18 18.41 9.22 16.89
N PRO A 19 18.86 10.29 17.56
CA PRO A 19 18.79 11.62 16.97
C PRO A 19 19.52 11.65 15.63
N MET A 20 19.08 12.55 14.77
CA MET A 20 19.61 12.65 13.41
C MET A 20 21.08 13.05 13.48
N ALA A 21 21.95 12.36 12.73
CA ALA A 21 23.40 12.55 12.69
C ALA A 21 24.20 12.19 13.97
N THR A 22 23.57 11.63 15.01
CA THR A 22 24.27 11.19 16.24
C THR A 22 24.33 9.68 16.41
N ALA A 23 23.94 8.91 15.39
CA ALA A 23 23.97 7.45 15.44
C ALA A 23 25.42 6.92 15.40
N PRO A 24 25.84 6.10 16.38
CA PRO A 24 27.17 5.48 16.39
C PRO A 24 27.29 4.40 15.31
N ASP A 25 28.52 4.10 14.90
CA ASP A 25 28.81 3.04 13.93
C ASP A 25 28.62 1.63 14.50
N GLU A 26 28.75 1.46 15.82
CA GLU A 26 28.55 0.19 16.51
C GLU A 26 27.67 0.37 17.77
N VAL A 27 26.81 -0.61 18.04
CA VAL A 27 25.96 -0.65 19.24
C VAL A 27 25.95 -2.05 19.86
N PRO A 28 25.78 -2.18 21.18
CA PRO A 28 25.64 -3.49 21.80
C PRO A 28 24.33 -4.17 21.35
N CYS A 29 24.45 -5.41 20.89
CA CYS A 29 23.31 -6.24 20.54
C CYS A 29 22.50 -6.59 21.81
N ALA A 30 21.18 -6.50 21.75
CA ALA A 30 20.31 -6.80 22.90
C ALA A 30 20.24 -8.30 23.24
N GLY A 31 20.62 -9.19 22.32
CA GLY A 31 20.57 -10.65 22.53
C GLY A 31 21.87 -11.24 23.06
N CYS A 32 23.00 -10.86 22.48
CA CYS A 32 24.32 -11.47 22.77
C CYS A 32 25.35 -10.48 23.34
N THR A 33 25.02 -9.19 23.42
CA THR A 33 25.93 -8.11 23.86
C THR A 33 27.15 -7.86 22.96
N GLU A 34 27.30 -8.62 21.86
CA GLU A 34 28.35 -8.40 20.86
C GLU A 34 28.14 -7.08 20.09
N PRO A 35 29.22 -6.50 19.54
CA PRO A 35 29.11 -5.29 18.72
C PRO A 35 28.33 -5.57 17.44
N ALA A 36 27.20 -4.87 17.27
CA ALA A 36 26.42 -4.84 16.04
C ALA A 36 26.80 -3.60 15.22
N ARG A 37 27.15 -3.80 13.95
CA ARG A 37 27.60 -2.71 13.06
C ARG A 37 26.43 -2.03 12.36
N ARG A 38 26.50 -0.73 12.17
CA ARG A 38 25.51 0.05 11.42
C ARG A 38 25.54 -0.39 9.96
N VAL A 39 24.38 -0.73 9.42
CA VAL A 39 24.22 -1.11 8.02
C VAL A 39 23.34 -0.10 7.33
N PHE A 40 23.84 0.47 6.24
CA PHE A 40 23.04 1.26 5.31
C PHE A 40 22.25 0.31 4.41
N GLY A 41 21.31 -0.40 5.02
CA GLY A 41 20.37 -1.27 4.32
C GLY A 41 19.21 -0.47 3.76
N ILE A 42 18.45 -1.11 2.88
CA ILE A 42 17.15 -0.64 2.39
C ILE A 42 16.08 -0.84 3.50
N ALA A 43 16.40 -0.50 4.75
CA ALA A 43 15.53 -0.68 5.89
C ALA A 43 14.32 0.27 5.77
N GLY A 44 13.25 -0.23 5.16
CA GLY A 44 11.97 0.47 5.04
C GLY A 44 11.56 0.89 3.61
N MET A 45 12.31 0.61 2.54
CA MET A 45 11.78 0.87 1.18
C MET A 45 10.73 -0.17 0.77
N CYS A 46 10.77 -1.37 1.36
CA CYS A 46 9.75 -2.40 1.16
C CYS A 46 8.52 -2.16 2.03
N ARG A 47 7.91 -0.97 1.98
CA ARG A 47 6.47 -0.91 2.22
C ARG A 47 5.85 -1.56 0.98
N GLY A 48 5.15 -2.68 1.15
CA GLY A 48 4.42 -3.38 0.08
C GLY A 48 3.47 -2.47 -0.70
N PRO A 49 2.74 -3.00 -1.71
CA PRO A 49 1.81 -2.20 -2.47
C PRO A 49 0.86 -1.49 -1.50
N SER A 50 0.83 -0.17 -1.58
CA SER A 50 -0.08 0.65 -0.81
C SER A 50 -1.13 1.17 -1.79
N SER A 51 -2.35 1.38 -1.32
CA SER A 51 -3.42 1.97 -2.13
C SER A 51 -2.97 3.26 -2.83
N ARG A 52 -2.07 4.04 -2.19
CA ARG A 52 -1.47 5.24 -2.77
C ARG A 52 -0.52 4.94 -3.93
N ARG A 53 0.30 3.87 -3.85
CA ARG A 53 1.15 3.44 -4.98
C ARG A 53 0.30 2.88 -6.11
N ASP A 54 -0.68 2.04 -5.80
CA ASP A 54 -1.57 1.46 -6.80
C ASP A 54 -2.33 2.56 -7.58
N LEU A 55 -2.74 3.64 -6.89
CA LEU A 55 -3.33 4.82 -7.53
C LEU A 55 -2.35 5.48 -8.51
N LEU A 56 -1.10 5.72 -8.10
CA LEU A 56 -0.08 6.33 -8.96
C LEU A 56 0.18 5.49 -10.21
N ASP A 57 0.34 4.17 -10.04
CA ASP A 57 0.58 3.24 -11.13
C ASP A 57 -0.63 3.20 -12.08
N SER A 58 -1.86 3.19 -11.55
CA SER A 58 -3.08 3.23 -12.36
C SER A 58 -3.21 4.52 -13.17
N THR A 59 -2.79 5.66 -12.60
CA THR A 59 -2.83 6.96 -13.25
C THR A 59 -1.78 7.03 -14.37
N HIS A 60 -0.56 6.58 -14.10
CA HIS A 60 0.49 6.51 -15.12
C HIS A 60 0.10 5.59 -16.28
N ARG A 61 -0.44 4.41 -15.98
CA ARG A 61 -0.89 3.43 -16.99
C ARG A 61 -2.01 4.00 -17.88
N SER A 62 -2.85 4.89 -17.37
CA SER A 62 -3.96 5.45 -18.15
C SER A 62 -3.53 6.26 -19.38
N ALA A 63 -2.28 6.75 -19.41
CA ALA A 63 -1.74 7.50 -20.54
C ALA A 63 -1.40 6.61 -21.75
N SER A 64 -0.90 5.39 -21.52
CA SER A 64 -0.48 4.46 -22.57
C SER A 64 -1.46 3.30 -22.80
N GLU A 65 -2.11 2.84 -21.73
CA GLU A 65 -2.98 1.66 -21.70
C GLU A 65 -4.26 1.96 -20.91
N PRO A 66 -5.10 2.88 -21.41
CA PRO A 66 -6.36 3.21 -20.74
C PRO A 66 -7.27 1.97 -20.71
N ARG A 67 -7.80 1.66 -19.51
CA ARG A 67 -8.75 0.57 -19.36
C ARG A 67 -10.08 0.96 -20.00
N VAL A 68 -10.44 0.31 -21.10
CA VAL A 68 -11.76 0.46 -21.72
C VAL A 68 -12.79 -0.30 -20.89
N VAL A 69 -13.79 0.41 -20.40
CA VAL A 69 -14.86 -0.17 -19.58
C VAL A 69 -15.96 -0.69 -20.51
N SER A 70 -16.17 -2.00 -20.55
CA SER A 70 -17.22 -2.64 -21.39
C SER A 70 -18.61 -2.61 -20.76
N ALA A 71 -18.71 -2.32 -19.46
CA ALA A 71 -19.97 -2.18 -18.74
C ALA A 71 -19.78 -1.29 -17.51
N LEU A 72 -20.80 -0.49 -17.17
CA LEU A 72 -20.79 0.39 -16.01
C LEU A 72 -20.41 -0.39 -14.74
N PRO A 73 -19.41 0.08 -13.95
CA PRO A 73 -19.03 -0.59 -12.72
C PRO A 73 -20.18 -0.50 -11.73
N GLY A 74 -20.76 -1.66 -11.39
CA GLY A 74 -21.68 -1.82 -10.28
C GLY A 74 -22.97 -0.99 -10.38
N ALA A 75 -23.80 -1.18 -11.41
CA ALA A 75 -25.22 -0.83 -11.33
C ALA A 75 -26.07 -1.54 -12.40
N ARG A 76 -26.26 -2.86 -12.30
CA ARG A 76 -27.60 -3.39 -12.61
C ARG A 76 -28.42 -3.29 -11.34
N ARG A 77 -28.84 -2.06 -11.00
CA ARG A 77 -29.89 -1.89 -10.00
C ARG A 77 -31.14 -2.48 -10.65
N PRO A 78 -31.75 -3.54 -10.09
CA PRO A 78 -33.00 -4.03 -10.65
C PRO A 78 -34.00 -2.88 -10.63
N VAL A 79 -34.48 -2.48 -11.81
CA VAL A 79 -35.55 -1.49 -11.91
C VAL A 79 -36.79 -2.14 -11.29
N THR A 80 -37.40 -1.48 -10.31
CA THR A 80 -38.63 -1.96 -9.70
C THR A 80 -39.74 -1.96 -10.76
N VAL A 81 -40.05 -3.14 -11.30
CA VAL A 81 -41.19 -3.31 -12.21
C VAL A 81 -42.45 -3.30 -11.37
N THR A 82 -43.30 -2.30 -11.56
CA THR A 82 -44.61 -2.24 -10.91
C THR A 82 -45.60 -3.06 -11.74
N SER A 83 -46.31 -3.99 -11.09
CA SER A 83 -47.29 -4.90 -11.71
C SER A 83 -48.71 -4.32 -11.74
N ASN A 84 -48.85 -2.99 -11.68
CA ASN A 84 -50.15 -2.35 -11.60
C ASN A 84 -50.96 -2.59 -12.90
N PRO A 85 -52.14 -3.24 -12.84
CA PRO A 85 -52.96 -3.53 -14.02
C PRO A 85 -53.43 -2.27 -14.77
N LEU A 86 -53.45 -1.10 -14.11
CA LEU A 86 -53.79 0.18 -14.72
C LEU A 86 -52.78 0.65 -15.77
N HIS A 87 -51.55 0.12 -15.76
CA HIS A 87 -50.54 0.43 -16.78
C HIS A 87 -50.98 0.04 -18.19
N ARG A 88 -51.90 -0.92 -18.33
CA ARG A 88 -52.47 -1.33 -19.63
C ARG A 88 -53.34 -0.25 -20.27
N LYS A 89 -53.77 0.75 -19.50
CA LYS A 89 -54.62 1.85 -19.96
C LYS A 89 -53.82 3.09 -20.39
N LEU A 90 -52.50 3.09 -20.21
CA LEU A 90 -51.66 4.20 -20.67
C LEU A 90 -51.58 4.19 -22.20
N PRO A 91 -51.60 5.36 -22.85
CA PRO A 91 -51.39 5.46 -24.29
C PRO A 91 -49.99 4.91 -24.61
N ARG A 92 -49.95 4.00 -25.58
CA ARG A 92 -48.69 3.40 -26.02
C ARG A 92 -47.94 4.40 -26.90
N PRO A 93 -46.63 4.61 -26.68
CA PRO A 93 -45.79 5.35 -27.61
C PRO A 93 -45.66 4.60 -28.95
#